data_AF-A0A958S6P0-F1
#
_entry.id   AF-A0A958S6P0-F1
#
_cell.length_a   1.000
_cell.length_b   1.000
_cell.length_c   1.000
_cell.angle_alpha   90.00
_cell.angle_beta   90.00
_cell.angle_gamma   90.00
#
_symmetry.space_group_name_H-M   'P 1'
#
loop_
_entity.id
_entity.type
_entity.pdbx_description
1 polymer ?
#
loop_
_entity_poly.entity_id
_entity_poly.type
_entity_poly.pdbx_seq_one_letter_code
_entity_poly.pdbx_strand_id
1 'polypeptide(L)'
;MKVSFRRFLTELSVGAGDTLLKYFRKPHCIQRKPNQGIVTEADKAAEAFVLKKISRAFPDSTIITEESGEYPGRGALCWIIDPLDG
;
A
#
# COMPACT_ATOMS: atom_id res chain seq x y z
N MET A 1 15.57 14.31 -11.75
CA MET A 1 14.20 14.30 -12.32
C MET A 1 13.23 14.60 -11.18
N LYS A 2 12.49 15.73 -11.21
CA LYS A 2 11.52 16.04 -10.14
C LYS A 2 10.29 15.16 -10.34
N VAL A 3 10.08 14.17 -9.47
CA VAL A 3 8.82 13.41 -9.44
C VAL A 3 7.71 14.38 -9.05
N SER A 4 6.68 14.50 -9.89
CA SER A 4 5.48 15.24 -9.51
C SER A 4 4.69 14.37 -8.52
N PHE A 5 4.53 14.85 -7.28
CA PHE A 5 3.76 14.15 -6.25
C PHE A 5 2.35 13.80 -6.71
N ARG A 6 1.64 14.75 -7.34
CA ARG A 6 0.29 14.50 -7.86
C ARG A 6 0.27 13.33 -8.85
N ARG A 7 1.18 13.33 -9.83
CA ARG A 7 1.27 12.27 -10.82
C ARG A 7 1.62 10.94 -10.17
N PHE A 8 2.60 10.94 -9.27
CA PHE A 8 3.04 9.74 -8.57
C PHE A 8 1.94 9.14 -7.69
N LEU A 9 1.22 9.97 -6.94
CA LEU A 9 0.05 9.55 -6.16
C LEU A 9 -1.04 8.97 -7.07
N THR A 10 -1.31 9.61 -8.21
CA THR A 10 -2.29 9.09 -9.17
C THR A 10 -1.88 7.71 -9.70
N GLU A 11 -0.61 7.54 -10.09
CA GLU A 11 -0.08 6.26 -10.58
C GLU A 11 -0.11 5.17 -9.48
N LEU A 12 0.15 5.53 -8.23
CA LEU A 12 0.03 4.63 -7.08
C LEU A 12 -1.41 4.19 -6.86
N SER A 13 -2.34 5.13 -6.73
CA SER A 13 -3.76 4.83 -6.46
C SER A 13 -4.39 4.01 -7.57
N VAL A 14 -4.13 4.35 -8.84
CA VAL A 14 -4.65 3.58 -9.99
C VAL A 14 -4.06 2.17 -10.00
N GLY A 15 -2.74 2.02 -9.82
CA GLY A 15 -2.12 0.69 -9.86
C GLY A 15 -2.50 -0.20 -8.67
N ALA A 16 -2.74 0.38 -7.49
CA ALA A 16 -3.30 -0.34 -6.36
C ALA A 16 -4.74 -0.80 -6.66
N GLY A 17 -5.58 0.10 -7.21
CA GLY A 17 -6.94 -0.22 -7.66
C GLY A 17 -6.96 -1.35 -8.71
N ASP A 18 -6.11 -1.29 -9.73
CA ASP A 18 -5.97 -2.35 -10.73
C ASP A 18 -5.52 -3.69 -10.11
N THR A 19 -4.74 -3.63 -9.04
CA THR A 19 -4.35 -4.83 -8.29
C THR A 19 -5.53 -5.41 -7.55
N LEU A 20 -6.29 -4.60 -6.82
CA LEU A 20 -7.49 -4.99 -6.09
C LEU A 20 -8.58 -5.55 -7.02
N LEU A 21 -8.79 -4.96 -8.20
CA LEU A 21 -9.77 -5.42 -9.18
C LEU A 21 -9.51 -6.85 -9.68
N LYS A 22 -8.28 -7.36 -9.59
CA LYS A 22 -7.97 -8.77 -9.92
C LYS A 22 -8.57 -9.74 -8.91
N TYR A 23 -8.85 -9.29 -7.71
CA TYR A 23 -9.41 -10.06 -6.60
C TYR A 23 -10.92 -9.85 -6.48
N PHE A 24 -11.44 -8.69 -6.92
CA PHE A 24 -12.85 -8.34 -6.81
C PHE A 24 -13.81 -9.46 -7.31
N ARG A 25 -14.83 -9.75 -6.49
CA ARG A 25 -15.86 -10.80 -6.72
C ARG A 25 -15.31 -12.22 -6.86
N LYS A 26 -14.15 -12.52 -6.27
CA LYS A 26 -13.61 -13.87 -6.17
C LYS A 26 -13.69 -14.38 -4.72
N PRO A 27 -13.62 -15.70 -4.50
CA PRO A 27 -13.43 -16.23 -3.15
C PRO A 27 -12.12 -15.74 -2.55
N HIS A 28 -12.13 -15.39 -1.26
CA HIS A 28 -10.98 -14.85 -0.54
C HIS A 28 -10.57 -15.70 0.64
N CYS A 29 -9.27 -15.72 0.92
CA CYS A 29 -8.72 -16.24 2.16
C CYS A 29 -8.74 -15.13 3.21
N ILE A 30 -9.73 -15.17 4.09
CA ILE A 30 -9.90 -14.18 5.15
C ILE A 30 -9.04 -14.56 6.35
N GLN A 31 -8.19 -13.64 6.79
CA GLN A 31 -7.48 -13.73 8.07
C GLN A 31 -8.05 -12.66 9.00
N ARG A 32 -8.29 -13.02 10.26
CA ARG A 32 -8.75 -12.06 11.27
C ARG A 32 -7.55 -11.49 11.99
N LYS A 33 -7.46 -10.18 12.08
CA LYS A 33 -6.48 -9.51 12.92
C LYS A 33 -7.10 -9.15 14.26
N PRO A 34 -6.41 -9.41 15.38
CA PRO A 34 -6.85 -8.93 16.68
C PRO A 34 -7.00 -7.40 16.64
N ASN A 35 -8.21 -6.90 16.90
CA ASN A 35 -8.54 -5.46 16.99
C ASN A 35 -8.42 -4.63 15.69
N GLN A 36 -8.12 -5.25 14.53
CA GLN A 36 -7.93 -4.58 13.24
C GLN A 36 -8.81 -5.18 12.13
N GLY A 37 -9.88 -5.92 12.51
CA GLY A 37 -10.83 -6.45 11.54
C GLY A 37 -10.32 -7.67 10.76
N ILE A 38 -10.47 -7.63 9.44
CA ILE A 38 -10.11 -8.72 8.51
C ILE A 38 -9.08 -8.23 7.50
N VAL A 39 -8.21 -9.15 7.07
CA VAL A 39 -7.28 -8.95 5.96
C VAL A 39 -7.42 -10.11 4.98
N THR A 40 -7.32 -9.82 3.69
CA THR A 40 -7.30 -10.81 2.62
C THR A 40 -6.00 -10.77 1.83
N GLU A 41 -5.84 -11.69 0.88
CA GLU A 41 -4.75 -11.63 -0.08
C GLU A 41 -4.80 -10.38 -0.99
N ALA A 42 -5.96 -9.73 -1.14
CA ALA A 42 -6.10 -8.52 -1.94
C ALA A 42 -5.40 -7.33 -1.27
N ASP A 43 -5.61 -7.15 0.04
CA ASP A 43 -4.98 -6.12 0.88
C ASP A 43 -3.45 -6.23 0.79
N LYS A 44 -2.93 -7.44 1.03
CA LYS A 44 -1.49 -7.72 0.98
C LYS A 44 -0.90 -7.48 -0.41
N ALA A 45 -1.64 -7.81 -1.47
CA ALA A 45 -1.19 -7.58 -2.84
C ALA A 45 -1.13 -6.09 -3.19
N ALA A 46 -2.14 -5.32 -2.77
CA ALA A 46 -2.17 -3.87 -2.95
C ALA A 46 -1.06 -3.18 -2.14
N GLU A 47 -0.87 -3.56 -0.87
CA GLU A 47 0.23 -3.07 -0.04
C GLU A 47 1.59 -3.35 -0.68
N ALA A 48 1.85 -4.59 -1.11
CA ALA A 48 3.12 -4.96 -1.73
C ALA A 48 3.40 -4.15 -3.01
N PHE A 49 2.37 -3.84 -3.79
CA PHE A 49 2.49 -2.96 -4.96
C PHE A 49 2.92 -1.55 -4.56
N VAL A 50 2.23 -0.95 -3.59
CA VAL A 50 2.48 0.43 -3.14
C VAL A 50 3.86 0.54 -2.48
N LEU A 51 4.21 -0.37 -1.57
CA LEU A 51 5.51 -0.44 -0.91
C LEU A 51 6.64 -0.47 -1.95
N LYS A 52 6.58 -1.39 -2.91
CA LYS A 52 7.59 -1.52 -3.95
C LYS A 52 7.80 -0.23 -4.76
N LYS A 53 6.71 0.48 -5.05
CA LYS A 53 6.75 1.72 -5.84
C LYS A 53 7.31 2.89 -5.02
N ILE A 54 6.89 3.04 -3.77
CA ILE A 54 7.38 4.10 -2.87
C ILE A 54 8.84 3.88 -2.54
N SER A 55 9.25 2.68 -2.09
CA SER A 55 10.65 2.40 -1.74
C SER A 55 11.60 2.59 -2.93
N ARG A 56 11.14 2.41 -4.18
CA ARG A 56 11.95 2.70 -5.37
C ARG A 56 12.08 4.18 -5.68
N ALA A 57 11.01 4.96 -5.48
CA ALA A 57 10.99 6.39 -5.81
C ALA A 57 11.54 7.27 -4.68
N PHE A 58 11.38 6.83 -3.44
CA PHE A 58 11.73 7.52 -2.20
C PHE A 58 12.41 6.55 -1.22
N PRO A 59 13.64 6.08 -1.52
CA PRO A 59 14.30 5.03 -0.74
C PRO A 59 14.57 5.40 0.72
N ASP A 60 14.66 6.69 1.04
CA ASP A 60 14.94 7.15 2.40
C ASP A 60 13.68 7.44 3.23
N SER A 61 12.47 7.42 2.65
CA SER A 61 11.25 7.78 3.38
C SER A 61 10.81 6.68 4.34
N THR A 62 10.26 7.08 5.49
CA THR A 62 9.51 6.17 6.36
C THR A 62 8.18 5.81 5.70
N ILE A 63 7.74 4.57 5.86
CA ILE A 63 6.45 4.10 5.38
C ILE A 63 5.71 3.40 6.52
N ILE A 64 4.47 3.80 6.79
CA ILE A 64 3.57 3.19 7.76
C ILE A 64 2.39 2.63 7.00
N THR A 65 2.12 1.36 7.20
CA THR A 65 1.05 0.61 6.53
C THR A 65 0.14 -0.02 7.56
N GLU A 66 -1.15 -0.14 7.23
CA GLU A 66 -2.09 -0.87 8.07
C GLU A 66 -1.74 -2.36 8.18
N GLU A 67 -1.23 -2.97 7.10
CA GLU A 67 -1.07 -4.43 7.04
C GLU A 67 0.25 -4.93 7.61
N SER A 68 1.35 -4.26 7.30
CA SER A 68 2.69 -4.68 7.72
C SER A 68 3.33 -3.76 8.77
N GLY A 69 2.65 -2.71 9.21
CA GLY A 69 3.16 -1.77 10.21
C GLY A 69 4.20 -0.80 9.62
N GLU A 70 5.28 -0.55 10.36
CA GLU A 70 6.25 0.50 10.03
C GLU A 70 7.54 -0.03 9.36
N TYR A 71 7.92 0.64 8.28
CA TYR A 71 9.20 0.55 7.60
C TYR A 71 9.99 1.85 7.84
N PRO A 72 10.94 1.87 8.80
CA PRO A 72 11.63 3.09 9.18
C PRO A 72 12.58 3.58 8.08
N GLY A 73 12.49 4.86 7.76
CA GLY A 73 13.39 5.57 6.86
C GLY A 73 14.32 6.54 7.61
N ARG A 74 15.17 7.24 6.86
CA ARG A 74 16.10 8.28 7.38
C ARG A 74 15.81 9.67 6.83
N GLY A 75 14.85 9.78 5.92
CA GLY A 75 14.45 11.01 5.25
C GLY A 75 13.33 11.76 5.98
N ALA A 76 13.02 12.96 5.50
CA ALA A 76 11.98 13.82 6.09
C ALA A 76 10.54 13.46 5.67
N LEU A 77 10.37 12.56 4.69
CA LEU A 77 9.06 12.15 4.19
C LEU A 77 8.58 10.90 4.92
N CYS A 78 7.31 10.89 5.30
CA CYS A 78 6.61 9.73 5.83
C CYS A 78 5.35 9.47 4.97
N TRP A 79 5.16 8.22 4.55
CA TRP A 79 3.99 7.77 3.81
C TRP A 79 3.09 6.96 4.74
N ILE A 80 1.82 7.31 4.83
CA ILE A 80 0.81 6.55 5.56
C ILE A 80 -0.10 5.92 4.54
N ILE A 81 -0.25 4.60 4.59
CA ILE A 81 -0.90 3.81 3.55
C ILE A 81 -1.94 2.90 4.19
N ASP A 82 -3.17 3.06 3.72
CA ASP A 82 -4.20 2.05 3.78
C ASP A 82 -4.33 1.45 2.37
N PRO A 83 -4.00 0.15 2.18
CA PRO A 83 -4.02 -0.48 0.86
C PRO A 83 -5.44 -0.80 0.37
N LEU A 84 -6.42 -0.90 1.26
CA LEU A 84 -7.83 -1.17 0.96
C LEU A 84 -8.72 -0.76 2.15
N ASP A 85 -9.31 0.43 2.05
CA ASP A 85 -10.28 0.93 3.04
C ASP A 85 -11.67 0.30 2.81
N GLY A 86 -12.28 -0.31 3.83
CA GLY A 86 -13.62 -0.92 3.75
C GLY A 86 -14.04 -1.85 4.90
#